data_AF-A0A933MJI1-F1
#
_entry.id   AF-A0A933MJI1-F1
#
_cell.length_a   1.000
_cell.length_b   1.000
_cell.length_c   1.000
_cell.angle_alpha   90.00
_cell.angle_beta   90.00
_cell.angle_gamma   90.00
#
_symmetry.space_group_name_H-M   'P 1'
#
loop_
_entity.id
_entity.type
_entity.pdbx_description
1 polymer ?
#
loop_
_entity_poly.entity_id
_entity_poly.type
_entity_poly.pdbx_seq_one_letter_code
_entity_poly.pdbx_strand_id
1 'polypeptide(L)' 'MNYIPLSPKEEEQAKKIVDAAYAVHKKLGPGLLEKVYEVCFCVSIQPQKARRAQNN' A
#
# COMPACT_ATOMS: atom_id res chain seq x y z
N MET A 1 8.26 -30.81 5.18
CA MET A 1 7.99 -29.35 5.12
C MET A 1 7.73 -28.90 6.55
N ASN A 2 8.72 -28.32 7.24
CA ASN A 2 8.49 -27.73 8.56
C ASN A 2 7.85 -26.35 8.34
N TYR A 3 6.58 -26.21 8.70
CA TYR A 3 5.91 -24.92 8.75
C TYR A 3 6.28 -24.22 10.06
N ILE A 4 6.98 -23.09 9.97
CA ILE A 4 7.24 -22.23 11.11
C ILE A 4 6.17 -21.14 11.07
N PRO A 5 5.27 -21.08 12.06
CA PRO A 5 4.26 -20.03 12.10
C PRO A 5 4.94 -18.66 12.27
N LEU A 6 4.37 -17.65 11.62
CA LEU A 6 4.83 -16.26 11.75
C LEU A 6 4.61 -15.78 13.19
N SER A 7 5.49 -14.90 13.66
CA SER A 7 5.25 -14.18 14.90
C SER A 7 4.07 -13.21 14.75
N PRO A 8 3.38 -12.82 15.85
CA PRO A 8 2.24 -11.91 15.78
C PRO A 8 2.57 -10.57 15.10
N LYS A 9 3.82 -10.10 15.25
CA LYS A 9 4.31 -8.88 14.62
C LYS A 9 4.45 -9.04 13.11
N GLU A 10 4.99 -10.17 12.65
CA GLU A 10 5.13 -10.47 11.23
C GLU A 10 3.77 -10.63 10.56
N GLU A 11 2.81 -11.25 11.25
CA GLU A 11 1.44 -11.38 10.77
C GLU A 11 0.74 -10.02 10.63
N GLU A 12 0.90 -9.12 11.62
CA GLU A 12 0.37 -7.76 11.55
C GLU A 12 0.98 -6.96 10.39
N GLN A 13 2.29 -7.08 10.18
CA GLN A 13 2.98 -6.42 9.07
C GLN A 13 2.54 -6.97 7.71
N ALA A 14 2.45 -8.29 7.58
CA ALA A 14 1.97 -8.95 6.36
C ALA A 14 0.53 -8.54 6.03
N LYS A 15 -0.35 -8.48 7.04
CA LYS A 15 -1.73 -8.03 6.88
C LYS A 15 -1.81 -6.62 6.31
N LYS A 16 -1.03 -5.68 6.85
CA LYS A 16 -0.98 -4.28 6.37
C LYS A 16 -0.52 -4.20 4.91
N ILE A 17 0.47 -5.00 4.53
CA ILE A 17 0.99 -5.05 3.15
C ILE A 17 -0.09 -5.58 2.19
N VAL A 18 -0.74 -6.69 2.55
CA VAL A 18 -1.78 -7.31 1.72
C VAL A 18 -3.00 -6.39 1.61
N ASP A 19 -3.44 -5.77 2.71
CA ASP A 19 -4.56 -4.83 2.71
C ASP A 19 -4.28 -3.63 1.79
N ALA A 20 -3.06 -3.09 1.82
CA ALA A 20 -2.66 -1.99 0.93
C ALA A 20 -2.66 -2.43 -0.55
N ALA A 21 -2.06 -3.59 -0.86
CA ALA A 21 -2.05 -4.13 -2.22
C ALA A 21 -3.47 -4.40 -2.74
N TYR A 22 -4.35 -4.94 -1.90
CA TYR A 22 -5.75 -5.19 -2.23
C TYR A 22 -6.52 -3.88 -2.45
N ALA A 23 -6.32 -2.86 -1.62
CA ALA A 23 -6.96 -1.56 -1.79
C ALA A 23 -6.54 -0.87 -3.10
N VAL A 24 -5.26 -0.92 -3.45
CA VAL A 24 -4.74 -0.40 -4.72
C VAL A 24 -5.32 -1.18 -5.90
N HIS A 25 -5.29 -2.52 -5.85
CA HIS A 25 -5.84 -3.38 -6.89
C HIS A 25 -7.35 -3.18 -7.07
N LYS A 26 -8.11 -3.05 -5.97
CA LYS A 26 -9.55 -2.80 -6.00
C LYS A 26 -9.89 -1.44 -6.61
N LYS A 27 -9.08 -0.42 -6.36
CA LYS A 27 -9.32 0.94 -6.83
C LYS A 27 -8.90 1.14 -8.28
N LEU A 28 -7.82 0.48 -8.72
CA LEU A 28 -7.25 0.67 -10.05
C LEU A 28 -7.67 -0.41 -11.05
N GLY A 29 -8.06 -1.60 -10.56
CA GLY A 29 -8.39 -2.75 -11.38
C GLY A 29 -7.17 -3.53 -11.89
N PRO A 30 -7.38 -4.78 -12.37
CA PRO A 30 -6.33 -5.56 -13.02
C PRO A 30 -5.93 -4.91 -14.36
N GLY A 31 -4.62 -4.81 -14.63
CA GLY A 31 -4.10 -4.39 -15.95
C GLY A 31 -3.38 -3.04 -16.00
N LEU A 32 -3.02 -2.43 -14.87
CA LEU A 32 -2.20 -1.22 -14.89
C LEU A 32 -0.72 -1.52 -15.10
N LEU A 33 -0.08 -0.66 -15.90
CA LEU A 33 1.39 -0.62 -16.07
C LEU A 33 2.06 -0.39 -14.71
N GLU A 34 3.16 -1.10 -14.48
CA GLU A 34 4.03 -1.02 -13.28
C GLU A 34 4.29 0.42 -12.80
N LYS A 35 4.41 1.35 -13.75
CA LYS A 35 4.61 2.79 -13.53
C LYS A 35 3.50 3.49 -12.74
N VAL A 36 2.26 3.02 -12.84
CA VAL A 36 1.15 3.59 -12.05
C VAL A 36 1.13 3.01 -10.62
N TYR A 37 1.58 1.77 -10.46
CA TYR A 37 1.79 1.19 -9.14
C TYR A 37 2.88 1.94 -8.38
N GLU A 38 3.99 2.27 -9.03
CA GLU A 38 5.08 3.07 -8.43
C GLU A 38 4.59 4.45 -7.95
N VAL A 39 3.83 5.16 -8.80
CA VAL A 39 3.27 6.47 -8.45
C VAL A 39 2.24 6.38 -7.32
N CYS A 40 1.31 5.42 -7.37
CA CYS A 40 0.32 5.23 -6.32
C CYS A 40 0.94 4.77 -5.01
N PHE A 41 1.93 3.87 -5.06
CA PHE A 41 2.66 3.43 -3.89
C PHE A 41 3.39 4.61 -3.27
N CYS A 42 4.16 5.39 -4.05
CA CYS A 42 4.85 6.59 -3.59
C CYS A 42 3.89 7.61 -2.94
N VAL A 43 2.69 7.82 -3.47
CA VAL A 43 1.66 8.69 -2.85
C VAL A 43 1.12 8.10 -1.54
N SER A 44 1.03 6.77 -1.43
CA SER A 44 0.49 6.06 -0.27
C SER A 44 1.48 5.99 0.90
N ILE A 45 2.79 5.93 0.62
CA ILE A 45 3.87 5.97 1.63
C ILE A 45 4.45 7.36 1.85
N GLN A 46 4.17 8.35 0.98
CA GLN A 46 4.56 9.73 1.26
C GLN A 46 3.80 10.23 2.49
N PRO A 47 4.49 10.85 3.45
CA PRO A 47 3.85 11.41 4.62
C PRO A 47 2.76 12.38 4.16
N GLN A 48 1.60 12.32 4.81
CA GLN A 48 0.50 13.26 4.64
C GLN A 48 0.97 14.69 4.96
N LYS A 49 1.72 15.31 4.05
CA LYS A 49 1.80 16.76 3.99
C LYS A 49 0.46 17.19 3.43
N ALA A 50 -0.44 17.44 4.38
CA ALA A 50 -1.64 18.23 4.18
C ALA A 50 -1.38 19.24 3.09
N ARG A 51 -2.05 19.05 1.96
CA ARG A 51 -2.21 20.06 0.93
C ARG A 51 -3.00 21.19 1.60
N ARG A 52 -2.30 22.01 2.39
CA ARG A 52 -2.77 23.32 2.80
C ARG A 52 -2.96 24.07 1.49
N ALA A 53 -4.20 24.12 1.06
CA ALA A 53 -4.69 25.19 0.23
C ALA A 53 -4.27 26.48 0.93
N GLN A 54 -3.30 27.17 0.35
CA GLN A 54 -3.24 28.61 0.42
C GLN A 54 -3.45 29.08 -1.00
N ASN A 55 -4.73 29.02 -1.40
CA ASN A 55 -5.27 29.95 -2.38
C ASN A 55 -5.51 31.27 -1.62
N ASN A 56 -5.08 32.35 -2.27
CA ASN A 56 -5.28 33.76 -1.94
C ASN A 56 -4.36 34.34 -0.85
#